data_AF-A0A2A5A4W1-F1
#
_entry.id   AF-A0A2A5A4W1-F1
#
_cell.length_a   1.000
_cell.length_b   1.000
_cell.length_c   1.000
_cell.angle_alpha   90.00
_cell.angle_beta   90.00
_cell.angle_gamma   90.00
#
_symmetry.space_group_name_H-M   'P 1'
#
loop_
_entity.id
_entity.type
_entity.pdbx_description
1 polymer ?
#
loop_
_entity_poly.entity_id
_entity_poly.type
_entity_poly.pdbx_seq_one_letter_code
_entity_poly.pdbx_strand_id
1 'polypeptide(L)'
;MKTIHKYEVPLSAEGVDIELPRENTVRKVEYVVSVRRIFIWVEVEANAVLCEDKCQHHFRAFSTGDGIPEEAIHVGSVVDQYLPEAYHVYVMPLA
;
A
#
# COMPACT_ATOMS: atom_id res chain seq x y z
N MET A 1 11.80 -4.78 18.69
CA MET A 1 11.98 -3.37 18.25
C MET A 1 11.36 -3.29 16.86
N LYS A 2 10.63 -2.23 16.54
CA LYS A 2 9.89 -2.12 15.28
C LYS A 2 10.53 -1.11 14.35
N THR A 3 10.41 -1.35 13.05
CA THR A 3 10.90 -0.47 11.98
C THR A 3 9.74 -0.12 11.05
N ILE A 4 9.71 1.11 10.54
CA ILE A 4 8.72 1.55 9.55
C ILE A 4 9.44 1.81 8.23
N HIS A 5 9.00 1.13 7.18
CA HIS A 5 9.49 1.32 5.82
C HIS A 5 8.46 2.07 4.97
N LYS A 6 8.94 2.95 4.09
CA LYS A 6 8.10 3.73 3.18
C LYS A 6 8.19 3.13 1.78
N TYR A 7 7.04 2.88 1.15
CA TYR A 7 6.94 2.36 -0.21
C TYR A 7 5.98 3.23 -1.04
N GLU A 8 6.25 3.33 -2.35
CA GLU A 8 5.34 3.98 -3.29
C GLU A 8 4.28 2.97 -3.75
N VAL A 9 3.02 3.42 -3.84
CA VAL A 9 1.95 2.70 -4.53
C VAL A 9 1.61 3.52 -5.78
N PRO A 10 1.87 3.00 -6.99
CA PRO A 10 1.59 3.74 -8.21
C PRO A 10 0.08 3.86 -8.44
N LEU A 11 -0.33 4.94 -9.12
CA LEU A 11 -1.71 5.13 -9.61
C LEU A 11 -1.98 4.33 -10.91
N SER A 12 -1.09 3.41 -11.29
CA SER A 12 -1.27 2.54 -12.46
C SER A 12 -2.28 1.44 -12.16
N ALA A 13 -2.92 0.92 -13.20
CA ALA A 13 -3.83 -0.22 -13.09
C ALA A 13 -3.14 -1.51 -12.62
N GLU A 14 -1.81 -1.58 -12.72
CA GLU A 14 -1.02 -2.76 -12.38
C GLU A 14 -0.65 -2.82 -10.90
N GLY A 15 -0.68 -1.71 -10.14
CA GLY A 15 -0.22 -1.71 -8.75
C GLY A 15 1.29 -1.98 -8.60
N VAL A 16 1.68 -2.57 -7.47
CA VAL A 16 3.08 -2.88 -7.15
C VAL A 16 3.17 -4.08 -6.22
N ASP A 17 4.17 -4.94 -6.47
CA ASP A 17 4.55 -6.01 -5.56
C ASP A 17 5.59 -5.52 -4.56
N ILE A 18 5.30 -5.69 -3.27
CA ILE A 18 6.21 -5.32 -2.18
C ILE A 18 6.50 -6.57 -1.36
N GLU A 19 7.78 -6.92 -1.28
CA GLU A 19 8.25 -8.00 -0.43
C GLU A 19 8.24 -7.56 1.04
N LEU A 20 7.33 -8.14 1.83
CA LEU A 20 7.17 -7.87 3.25
C LEU A 20 7.09 -9.18 4.04
N PRO A 21 7.41 -9.15 5.34
CA PRO A 21 7.07 -10.26 6.22
C PRO A 21 5.58 -10.56 6.17
N ARG A 22 5.21 -11.83 6.35
CA ARG A 22 3.81 -12.28 6.38
C ARG A 22 2.96 -11.45 7.34
N GLU A 23 3.48 -11.22 8.54
CA GLU A 23 2.88 -10.32 9.52
C GLU A 23 3.48 -8.92 9.34
N ASN A 24 2.65 -7.98 8.90
CA ASN A 24 3.01 -6.57 8.81
C ASN A 24 1.78 -5.69 9.07
N THR A 25 1.99 -4.40 9.26
CA THR A 25 0.87 -3.47 9.45
C THR A 25 1.12 -2.17 8.73
N VAL A 26 0.23 -1.81 7.80
CA VAL A 26 0.24 -0.47 7.22
C VAL A 26 -0.24 0.54 8.27
N ARG A 27 0.64 1.49 8.62
CA ARG A 27 0.37 2.52 9.63
C ARG A 27 -0.13 3.83 9.04
N LYS A 28 0.24 4.12 7.80
CA LYS A 28 -0.13 5.35 7.11
C LYS A 28 -0.25 5.11 5.61
N VAL A 29 -1.22 5.76 5.00
CA VAL A 29 -1.32 5.97 3.56
C VAL A 29 -1.40 7.48 3.34
N GLU A 30 -0.62 8.02 2.42
CA GLU A 30 -0.60 9.47 2.15
C GLU A 30 -0.39 9.75 0.67
N TYR A 31 -1.16 10.70 0.14
CA TYR A 31 -0.88 11.31 -1.15
C TYR A 31 0.10 12.47 -0.95
N VAL A 32 1.31 12.33 -1.48
CA VAL A 32 2.36 13.35 -1.39
C VAL A 32 2.29 14.24 -2.62
N VAL A 33 1.66 15.42 -2.43
CA VAL A 33 1.38 16.40 -3.49
C VAL A 33 2.60 16.74 -4.33
N SER A 34 3.76 17.01 -3.70
CA SER A 34 4.94 17.53 -4.40
C SER A 34 5.46 16.58 -5.48
N VAL A 35 5.19 15.29 -5.34
CA VAL A 35 5.56 14.24 -6.31
C VAL A 35 4.36 13.59 -6.99
N ARG A 36 3.13 13.94 -6.57
CA ARG A 36 1.86 13.37 -7.05
C ARG A 36 1.83 11.84 -7.00
N ARG A 37 2.24 11.29 -5.85
CA ARG A 37 2.29 9.84 -5.61
C ARG A 37 1.66 9.47 -4.29
N ILE A 38 1.16 8.24 -4.21
CA ILE A 38 0.71 7.63 -2.97
C ILE A 38 1.89 6.87 -2.35
N PHE A 39 2.06 7.05 -1.04
CA PHE A 39 3.00 6.27 -0.25
C PHE A 39 2.27 5.53 0.87
N ILE A 40 2.80 4.36 1.20
CA ILE A 40 2.42 3.60 2.39
C ILE A 40 3.61 3.48 3.34
N TRP A 41 3.32 3.49 4.64
CA TRP A 41 4.29 3.26 5.70
C TRP A 41 3.94 1.97 6.40
N VAL A 42 4.79 0.97 6.24
CA VAL A 42 4.57 -0.39 6.75
C VAL A 42 5.47 -0.61 7.96
N GLU A 43 4.85 -0.92 9.08
CA GLU A 43 5.52 -1.36 10.29
C GLU A 43 5.86 -2.85 10.18
N VAL A 44 7.11 -3.20 10.45
CA VAL A 44 7.64 -4.56 10.53
C VAL A 44 8.48 -4.73 11.79
N GLU A 45 8.63 -5.96 12.27
CA GLU A 45 9.62 -6.26 13.31
C GLU A 45 11.04 -6.05 12.78
N ALA A 46 11.93 -5.43 13.56
CA ALA A 46 13.29 -5.12 13.12
C ALA A 46 14.10 -6.38 12.74
N ASN A 47 13.80 -7.51 13.38
CA ASN A 47 14.43 -8.80 13.08
C ASN A 47 13.84 -9.49 11.85
N ALA A 48 12.72 -8.99 11.30
CA ALA A 48 12.07 -9.59 10.13
C ALA A 48 12.88 -9.37 8.83
N VAL A 49 13.90 -8.52 8.84
CA VAL A 49 14.87 -8.44 7.74
C VAL A 49 15.64 -9.76 7.56
N LEU A 50 15.82 -10.51 8.66
CA LEU A 50 16.45 -11.84 8.71
C LEU A 50 15.42 -12.99 8.61
N CYS A 51 14.11 -12.69 8.53
CA CYS A 51 13.09 -13.73 8.39
C CYS A 51 13.11 -14.30 6.98
N GLU A 52 13.05 -15.63 6.90
CA GLU A 52 12.86 -16.40 5.65
C GLU A 52 11.39 -16.34 5.17
N ASP A 53 10.45 -15.92 6.03
CA ASP A 53 9.00 -15.84 5.77
C ASP A 53 8.57 -14.53 5.09
N LYS A 54 9.36 -14.06 4.12
CA LYS A 54 8.94 -12.95 3.26
C LYS A 54 7.97 -13.46 2.21
N CYS A 55 6.87 -12.73 2.00
CA CYS A 55 5.94 -12.98 0.92
C CYS A 55 5.72 -11.70 0.12
N GLN A 56 5.35 -11.86 -1.15
CA GLN A 56 4.93 -10.74 -1.98
C GLN A 56 3.54 -10.29 -1.53
N HIS A 57 3.38 -8.99 -1.30
CA HIS A 57 2.08 -8.36 -1.08
C HIS A 57 1.83 -7.43 -2.24
N HIS A 58 0.75 -7.68 -2.98
CA HIS A 58 0.39 -6.86 -4.13
C HIS A 58 -0.50 -5.70 -3.68
N PHE A 59 -0.01 -4.47 -3.81
CA PHE A 59 -0.74 -3.26 -3.45
C PHE A 59 -1.22 -2.53 -4.70
N ARG A 60 -2.47 -2.09 -4.69
CA ARG A 60 -3.03 -1.30 -5.79
C ARG A 60 -3.88 -0.15 -5.28
N ALA A 61 -3.75 0.99 -5.94
CA ALA A 61 -4.62 2.14 -5.75
C ALA A 61 -5.78 2.11 -6.76
N PHE A 62 -6.98 2.44 -6.30
CA PHE A 62 -8.19 2.58 -7.08
C PHE A 62 -8.73 3.99 -6.92
N SER A 63 -9.23 4.59 -7.99
CA SER A 63 -9.95 5.86 -7.92
C SER A 63 -11.35 5.63 -7.39
N THR A 64 -11.97 6.65 -6.78
CA THR A 64 -13.39 6.59 -6.41
C THR A 64 -14.24 6.23 -7.63
N GLY A 65 -15.01 5.15 -7.54
CA GLY A 65 -15.89 4.66 -8.61
C GLY A 65 -15.32 3.49 -9.41
N ASP A 66 -14.04 3.13 -9.22
CA ASP A 66 -13.46 1.94 -9.83
C ASP A 66 -14.04 0.64 -9.23
N GLY A 67 -14.11 -0.40 -10.05
CA GLY A 67 -14.47 -1.75 -9.61
C GLY A 67 -13.32 -2.38 -8.81
N ILE A 68 -13.62 -2.85 -7.60
CA ILE A 68 -12.66 -3.48 -6.69
C ILE A 68 -13.00 -4.97 -6.57
N PRO A 69 -12.01 -5.88 -6.69
CA PRO A 69 -12.22 -7.31 -6.46
C PRO A 69 -12.75 -7.61 -5.05
N GLU A 70 -13.64 -8.60 -4.93
CA GLU A 70 -14.32 -8.93 -3.67
C GLU A 70 -13.36 -9.33 -2.55
N GLU A 71 -12.27 -10.00 -2.91
CA GLU A 71 -11.26 -10.52 -1.98
C GLU A 71 -10.18 -9.49 -1.61
N ALA A 72 -10.23 -8.28 -2.19
CA ALA A 72 -9.26 -7.23 -1.90
C ALA A 72 -9.48 -6.64 -0.50
N ILE A 73 -8.39 -6.43 0.25
CA ILE A 73 -8.43 -5.92 1.62
C ILE A 73 -8.10 -4.44 1.61
N HIS A 74 -9.01 -3.60 2.11
CA HIS A 74 -8.81 -2.16 2.20
C HIS A 74 -7.70 -1.82 3.19
N VAL A 75 -6.79 -0.93 2.77
CA VAL A 75 -5.63 -0.49 3.56
C VAL A 75 -5.82 0.94 4.06
N GLY A 76 -6.33 1.81 3.19
CA GLY A 76 -6.48 3.22 3.50
C GLY A 76 -6.97 4.03 2.32
N SER A 77 -7.26 5.31 2.56
CA SER A 77 -7.74 6.22 1.53
C SER A 77 -7.09 7.57 1.67
N VAL A 78 -6.84 8.20 0.53
CA VAL A 78 -6.14 9.48 0.44
C VAL A 78 -6.84 10.36 -0.58
N VAL A 79 -6.62 11.66 -0.46
CA VAL A 79 -7.22 12.67 -1.33
C VAL A 79 -6.07 13.50 -1.90
N ASP A 80 -6.11 13.78 -3.21
CA ASP A 80 -5.27 14.84 -3.76
C ASP A 80 -5.74 16.16 -3.16
N GLN A 81 -4.89 16.89 -2.45
CA GLN A 81 -5.32 18.12 -1.76
C GLN A 81 -5.65 19.26 -2.73
N TYR A 82 -5.28 19.16 -4.00
CA TYR A 82 -5.52 20.19 -5.02
C TYR A 82 -6.61 19.82 -6.02
N LEU A 83 -6.86 18.53 -6.22
CA LEU A 83 -7.92 18.03 -7.09
C LEU A 83 -8.96 17.29 -6.26
N PRO A 84 -10.26 17.34 -6.60
CA PRO A 84 -11.30 16.60 -5.87
C PRO A 84 -11.26 15.08 -6.15
N GLU A 85 -10.06 14.51 -6.25
CA GLU A 85 -9.81 13.10 -6.54
C GLU A 85 -9.43 12.38 -5.25
N ALA A 86 -10.10 11.26 -5.00
CA ALA A 86 -9.78 10.37 -3.90
C ALA A 86 -9.36 9.01 -4.43
N TYR A 87 -8.41 8.42 -3.73
CA TYR A 87 -7.79 7.14 -4.07
C TYR A 87 -7.86 6.20 -2.87
N HIS A 88 -8.06 4.93 -3.14
CA HIS A 88 -8.24 3.88 -2.15
C HIS A 88 -7.20 2.79 -2.40
N VAL A 89 -6.35 2.53 -1.40
CA VAL A 89 -5.30 1.51 -1.49
C VAL A 89 -5.83 0.20 -0.93
N TYR A 90 -5.61 -0.87 -1.66
CA TYR A 90 -5.95 -2.24 -1.29
C TYR A 90 -4.72 -3.15 -1.36
N VAL A 91 -4.70 -4.16 -0.49
CA VAL A 91 -3.92 -5.39 -0.69
C VAL A 91 -4.78 -6.33 -1.51
N MET A 92 -4.23 -6.80 -2.63
CA MET A 92 -4.91 -7.73 -3.52
C MET A 92 -4.66 -9.17 -3.06
N PRO A 93 -5.60 -10.10 -3.30
CA PRO A 93 -5.35 -11.51 -3.07
C PRO A 93 -4.16 -11.99 -3.90
N LEU A 94 -3.35 -12.87 -3.34
CA LEU A 94 -2.34 -13.61 -4.10
C LEU A 94 -3.08 -14.50 -5.11
N ALA A 95 -2.76 -14.32 -6.40
CA ALA A 95 -3.30 -15.15 -7.48
C ALA A 95 -2.75 -16.58 -7.45
#